data_AF-A0AAD9HI84-F1
#
_entry.id   AF-A0AAD9HI84-F1
#
_cell.length_a   1.000
_cell.length_b   1.000
_cell.length_c   1.000
_cell.angle_alpha   90.00
_cell.angle_beta   90.00
_cell.angle_gamma   90.00
#
_symmetry.space_group_name_H-M   'P 1'
#
loop_
_entity.id
_entity.type
_entity.pdbx_description
1 polymer ?
#
loop_
_entity_poly.entity_id
_entity_poly.type
_entity_poly.pdbx_seq_one_letter_code
_entity_poly.pdbx_strand_id
1 'polypeptide(L)'
;MSSSCRQAIRPLRRCLNSIATPLPIRRSLSTTPAPAAEVYKVSRERPETVDPVELDPNTAVAPWAEKDLWKAGTPPIGSRRRRYAIRTSPNLPFEQLPYQAFQEARKILAADRQEKLRAIVAETEKIKRLEATEGDKVKGGERMRQMKLASLRHHVERLKILADINDPAVKRRFEDGLGDMSKPIYRFLAERKWRAYEAKMIEQRITQFNIVPDVLPKLAPTYDVQLFFRRSKVPPGKVLPSNVTEVPPRLRVTPFTAGERLVTIVIMDSDVPSVENDGFGKRCHFLAANVPVSPTATSVPLSKVRDPSQLAVPYLPAFSQKGAPYHRLSVFILEQAPGQTLDTAALKELYSARDGFSLKSFRDKFRLNPVGFNLFRTIWDENTAGVMERAGVPGADIEFRPTRVYSLKEPKKPRGWEAKRQGPKYKHLWKYTKRIKGYSNAKGLVRR
;
A
#
# COMPACT_ATOMS: atom_id res chain seq x y z
N MET A 1 -14.71 34.17 -32.78
CA MET A 1 -16.12 34.18 -33.19
C MET A 1 -16.58 32.73 -33.36
N SER A 2 -17.69 32.41 -32.71
CA SER A 2 -18.57 31.23 -32.80
C SER A 2 -18.25 30.13 -33.82
N SER A 3 -18.31 28.87 -33.39
CA SER A 3 -19.55 28.07 -33.50
C SER A 3 -19.38 26.68 -32.87
N SER A 4 -20.47 26.20 -32.29
CA SER A 4 -20.61 24.95 -31.54
C SER A 4 -20.77 23.75 -32.46
N CYS A 5 -20.32 22.57 -32.03
CA CYS A 5 -20.76 21.30 -32.60
C CYS A 5 -21.17 20.34 -31.48
N ARG A 6 -22.49 20.26 -31.25
CA ARG A 6 -23.14 19.26 -30.40
C ARG A 6 -23.84 18.25 -31.31
N GLN A 7 -23.70 16.99 -30.93
CA GLN A 7 -24.68 15.91 -31.03
C GLN A 7 -25.01 15.33 -32.42
N ALA A 8 -24.66 14.06 -32.58
CA ALA A 8 -25.46 13.10 -33.33
C ALA A 8 -25.58 11.82 -32.49
N ILE A 9 -26.80 11.27 -32.46
CA ILE A 9 -27.20 9.85 -32.40
C ILE A 9 -28.53 9.73 -31.63
N ARG A 10 -29.62 9.68 -32.41
CA ARG A 10 -30.85 8.89 -32.19
C ARG A 10 -30.68 7.61 -33.06
N PRO A 11 -31.49 6.51 -32.94
CA PRO A 11 -32.89 6.46 -32.50
C PRO A 11 -33.26 5.23 -31.63
N LEU A 12 -34.47 5.24 -31.04
CA LEU A 12 -35.34 4.09 -30.74
C LEU A 12 -36.46 4.58 -29.80
N ARG A 13 -37.45 5.26 -30.37
CA ARG A 13 -38.69 5.64 -29.68
C ARG A 13 -39.84 5.57 -30.68
N ARG A 14 -40.36 4.37 -30.89
CA ARG A 14 -41.69 4.07 -31.45
C ARG A 14 -41.84 2.56 -31.37
N CYS A 15 -42.51 2.08 -30.32
CA CYS A 15 -43.15 0.76 -30.17
C CYS A 15 -43.34 0.45 -28.67
N LEU A 16 -44.05 1.29 -27.90
CA LEU A 16 -44.61 0.91 -26.59
C LEU A 16 -45.81 1.82 -26.25
N ASN A 17 -46.76 1.94 -27.17
CA ASN A 17 -48.07 2.54 -26.89
C ASN A 17 -49.15 1.49 -27.12
N SER A 18 -49.35 0.60 -26.14
CA SER A 18 -50.62 -0.08 -25.94
C SER A 18 -50.68 -0.71 -24.55
N ILE A 19 -51.70 -0.26 -23.79
CA ILE A 19 -52.31 -0.92 -22.62
C ILE A 19 -51.50 -0.91 -21.32
N ALA A 20 -51.72 0.11 -20.49
CA ALA A 20 -51.73 -0.03 -19.02
C ALA A 20 -52.47 1.17 -18.39
N THR A 21 -53.54 0.89 -17.67
CA THR A 21 -54.31 1.82 -16.84
C THR A 21 -53.46 2.39 -15.69
N PRO A 22 -53.46 3.70 -15.40
CA PRO A 22 -52.64 4.25 -14.33
C PRO A 22 -53.39 4.28 -13.00
N LEU A 23 -52.93 3.48 -12.02
CA LEU A 23 -53.19 3.69 -10.60
C LEU A 23 -52.37 4.92 -10.12
N PRO A 24 -52.89 5.77 -9.21
CA PRO A 24 -52.20 6.98 -8.79
C PRO A 24 -51.20 6.64 -7.68
N ILE A 25 -49.98 6.22 -8.05
CA ILE A 25 -48.84 6.22 -7.13
C ILE A 25 -47.76 7.14 -7.72
N ARG A 26 -47.96 8.44 -7.56
CA ARG A 26 -46.88 9.42 -7.72
C ARG A 26 -45.96 9.32 -6.50
N ARG A 27 -44.88 8.53 -6.58
CA ARG A 27 -43.72 8.72 -5.70
C ARG A 27 -42.90 9.88 -6.24
N SER A 28 -42.99 11.03 -5.59
CA SER A 28 -42.06 12.13 -5.78
C SER A 28 -40.69 11.70 -5.25
N LEU A 29 -39.70 11.57 -6.14
CA LEU A 29 -38.30 11.51 -5.74
C LEU A 29 -37.86 12.92 -5.34
N SER A 30 -38.03 13.23 -4.05
CA SER A 30 -37.46 14.43 -3.45
C SER A 30 -35.95 14.22 -3.21
N THR A 31 -35.13 15.08 -3.80
CA THR A 31 -33.69 15.20 -3.52
C THR A 31 -33.40 16.27 -2.46
N THR A 32 -34.26 16.38 -1.45
CA THR A 32 -33.93 17.15 -0.24
C THR A 32 -33.07 16.28 0.67
N PRO A 33 -31.90 16.73 1.15
CA PRO A 33 -31.21 16.05 2.22
C PRO A 33 -32.20 15.90 3.38
N ALA A 34 -32.41 14.68 3.86
CA ALA A 34 -33.13 14.49 5.10
C ALA A 34 -32.47 15.38 6.16
N PRO A 35 -33.25 16.15 6.96
CA PRO A 35 -32.66 16.87 8.08
C PRO A 35 -31.88 15.85 8.90
N ALA A 36 -30.65 16.20 9.30
CA ALA A 36 -29.87 15.38 10.20
C ALA A 36 -30.80 15.04 11.37
N ALA A 37 -31.13 13.76 11.55
CA ALA A 37 -31.89 13.33 12.70
C ALA A 37 -31.19 13.96 13.91
N GLU A 38 -31.89 14.83 14.62
CA GLU A 38 -31.41 15.40 15.87
C GLU A 38 -31.10 14.19 16.76
N VAL A 39 -29.82 13.83 16.83
CA VAL A 39 -29.35 12.87 17.81
C VAL A 39 -29.46 13.65 19.10
N TYR A 40 -30.62 13.55 19.75
CA TYR A 40 -30.80 13.95 21.14
C TYR A 40 -29.68 13.24 21.90
N LYS A 41 -28.60 13.98 22.19
CA LYS A 41 -27.57 13.54 23.14
C LYS A 41 -28.27 13.57 24.48
N VAL A 42 -28.98 12.49 24.80
CA VAL A 42 -29.43 12.24 26.16
C VAL A 42 -28.16 11.91 26.94
N SER A 43 -27.45 12.95 27.37
CA SER A 43 -26.43 12.86 28.39
C SER A 43 -27.15 12.54 29.69
N ARG A 44 -27.34 11.24 29.95
CA ARG A 44 -27.78 10.76 31.26
C ARG A 44 -26.68 11.13 32.25
N GLU A 45 -27.03 11.93 33.24
CA GLU A 45 -26.17 12.18 34.39
C GLU A 45 -25.95 10.87 35.16
N ARG A 46 -24.87 10.83 35.94
CA ARG A 46 -24.53 9.64 36.73
C ARG A 46 -25.61 9.46 37.81
N PRO A 47 -26.32 8.33 37.88
CA PRO A 47 -27.27 8.08 38.94
C PRO A 47 -26.54 7.87 40.28
N GLU A 48 -27.21 8.22 41.39
CA GLU A 48 -26.67 8.06 42.75
C GLU A 48 -26.41 6.58 43.08
N THR A 49 -27.29 5.69 42.64
CA THR A 49 -27.12 4.24 42.67
C THR A 49 -26.80 3.73 41.27
N VAL A 50 -25.67 3.06 41.12
CA VAL A 50 -25.21 2.52 39.84
C VAL A 50 -25.52 1.03 39.76
N ASP A 51 -26.33 0.66 38.78
CA ASP A 51 -26.60 -0.74 38.48
C ASP A 51 -25.32 -1.47 38.03
N PRO A 52 -24.99 -2.65 38.59
CA PRO A 52 -23.81 -3.42 38.20
C PRO A 52 -23.76 -3.74 36.69
N VAL A 53 -24.93 -3.92 36.06
CA VAL A 53 -25.06 -4.18 34.62
C VAL A 53 -24.68 -2.97 33.77
N GLU A 54 -24.82 -1.75 34.29
CA GLU A 54 -24.37 -0.54 33.58
C GLU A 54 -22.85 -0.35 33.67
N LEU A 55 -22.21 -0.99 34.66
CA LEU A 55 -20.77 -1.00 34.85
C LEU A 55 -20.05 -2.25 34.30
N ASP A 56 -20.73 -3.17 33.61
CA ASP A 56 -20.08 -4.30 32.93
C ASP A 56 -19.51 -3.86 31.56
N PRO A 57 -18.24 -4.16 31.25
CA PRO A 57 -17.63 -3.89 29.94
C PRO A 57 -18.44 -4.35 28.72
N ASN A 58 -19.24 -5.42 28.84
CA ASN A 58 -20.04 -5.97 27.74
C ASN A 58 -21.40 -5.29 27.53
N THR A 59 -21.89 -4.52 28.51
CA THR A 59 -23.26 -3.97 28.50
C THR A 59 -23.31 -2.48 28.78
N ALA A 60 -22.23 -1.86 29.26
CA ALA A 60 -22.14 -0.42 29.48
C ALA A 60 -22.48 0.34 28.19
N VAL A 61 -23.34 1.36 28.24
CA VAL A 61 -23.65 2.22 27.08
C VAL A 61 -23.54 3.71 27.44
N ALA A 62 -23.76 4.04 28.72
CA ALA A 62 -23.73 5.42 29.19
C ALA A 62 -22.30 5.99 29.13
N PRO A 63 -22.11 7.26 28.67
CA PRO A 63 -20.79 7.87 28.58
C PRO A 63 -20.03 7.95 29.92
N TRP A 64 -20.74 8.15 31.04
CA TRP A 64 -20.12 8.17 32.36
C TRP A 64 -19.59 6.78 32.75
N ALA A 65 -20.35 5.72 32.49
CA ALA A 65 -19.96 4.34 32.78
C ALA A 65 -18.75 3.90 31.94
N GLU A 66 -18.71 4.31 30.67
CA GLU A 66 -17.52 4.10 29.82
C GLU A 66 -16.28 4.76 30.43
N LYS A 67 -16.40 6.02 30.87
CA LYS A 67 -15.28 6.75 31.46
C LYS A 67 -14.78 6.09 32.74
N ASP A 68 -15.68 5.58 33.59
CA ASP A 68 -15.31 4.91 34.82
C ASP A 68 -14.69 3.53 34.55
N LEU A 69 -15.17 2.79 33.56
CA LEU A 69 -14.54 1.58 33.05
C LEU A 69 -13.12 1.81 32.50
N TRP A 70 -12.92 2.91 31.78
CA TRP A 70 -11.59 3.32 31.32
C TRP A 70 -10.64 3.63 32.48
N LYS A 71 -11.12 4.30 33.53
CA LYS A 71 -10.32 4.57 34.74
C LYS A 71 -10.00 3.30 35.53
N ALA A 72 -10.93 2.35 35.56
CA ALA A 72 -10.74 1.04 36.21
C ALA A 72 -9.80 0.11 35.43
N GLY A 73 -9.37 0.49 34.21
CA GLY A 73 -8.50 -0.33 33.37
C GLY A 73 -9.22 -1.43 32.58
N THR A 74 -10.54 -1.51 32.67
CA THR A 74 -11.39 -2.47 31.95
C THR A 74 -12.24 -1.75 30.90
N PRO A 75 -11.67 -1.34 29.75
CA PRO A 75 -12.41 -0.57 28.76
C PRO A 75 -13.60 -1.35 28.20
N PRO A 76 -14.67 -0.66 27.77
CA PRO A 76 -15.86 -1.30 27.22
C PRO A 76 -15.56 -2.10 25.95
N ILE A 77 -16.24 -3.24 25.78
CA ILE A 77 -15.97 -4.22 24.74
C ILE A 77 -16.85 -3.96 23.51
N GLY A 78 -16.21 -3.54 22.42
CA GLY A 78 -16.84 -3.34 21.12
C GLY A 78 -17.69 -2.06 21.03
N SER A 79 -18.53 -1.98 19.99
CA SER A 79 -19.33 -0.78 19.74
C SER A 79 -20.47 -0.60 20.76
N ARG A 80 -20.94 0.64 20.96
CA ARG A 80 -22.14 0.92 21.78
C ARG A 80 -23.35 0.14 21.29
N ARG A 81 -23.51 -0.02 19.97
CA ARG A 81 -24.58 -0.82 19.37
C ARG A 81 -24.52 -2.29 19.81
N ARG A 82 -23.32 -2.90 19.84
CA ARG A 82 -23.13 -4.27 20.33
C ARG A 82 -23.56 -4.39 21.79
N ARG A 83 -23.09 -3.48 22.65
CA ARG A 83 -23.37 -3.50 24.09
C ARG A 83 -24.86 -3.31 24.39
N TYR A 84 -25.50 -2.38 23.68
CA TYR A 84 -26.95 -2.19 23.76
C TYR A 84 -27.72 -3.43 23.30
N ALA A 85 -27.33 -4.02 22.17
CA ALA A 85 -27.96 -5.24 21.67
C ALA A 85 -27.87 -6.38 22.69
N ILE A 86 -26.68 -6.63 23.26
CA ILE A 86 -26.49 -7.65 24.32
C ILE A 86 -27.41 -7.41 25.51
N ARG A 87 -27.61 -6.14 25.91
CA ARG A 87 -28.51 -5.79 27.01
C ARG A 87 -29.99 -6.07 26.69
N THR A 88 -30.41 -5.82 25.46
CA THR A 88 -31.84 -5.87 25.07
C THR A 88 -32.29 -7.17 24.40
N SER A 89 -31.36 -7.90 23.78
CA SER A 89 -31.66 -9.08 22.97
C SER A 89 -31.50 -10.36 23.76
N PRO A 90 -32.23 -11.43 23.41
CA PRO A 90 -31.97 -12.75 23.98
C PRO A 90 -30.55 -13.20 23.60
N ASN A 91 -29.79 -13.71 24.58
CA ASN A 91 -28.39 -14.15 24.44
C ASN A 91 -28.27 -15.48 23.67
N LEU A 92 -28.82 -15.54 22.46
CA LEU A 92 -28.73 -16.69 21.57
C LEU A 92 -27.45 -16.64 20.72
N PRO A 93 -26.73 -17.76 20.54
CA PRO A 93 -25.64 -17.85 19.58
C PRO A 93 -26.12 -17.46 18.17
N PHE A 94 -25.28 -16.74 17.43
CA PHE A 94 -25.58 -16.29 16.07
C PHE A 94 -26.05 -17.43 15.14
N GLU A 95 -25.46 -18.60 15.31
CA GLU A 95 -25.76 -19.81 14.57
C GLU A 95 -27.17 -20.36 14.86
N GLN A 96 -27.70 -20.14 16.06
CA GLN A 96 -28.96 -20.72 16.53
C GLN A 96 -30.16 -19.76 16.34
N LEU A 97 -29.97 -18.65 15.62
CA LEU A 97 -31.05 -17.71 15.35
C LEU A 97 -32.19 -18.39 14.53
N PRO A 98 -33.45 -18.33 14.97
CA PRO A 98 -34.55 -19.12 14.43
C PRO A 98 -35.12 -18.53 13.13
N TYR A 99 -34.26 -18.19 12.17
CA TYR A 99 -34.67 -17.77 10.84
C TYR A 99 -34.65 -18.97 9.89
N GLN A 100 -35.80 -19.30 9.29
CA GLN A 100 -35.97 -20.50 8.46
C GLN A 100 -34.92 -20.60 7.34
N ALA A 101 -34.86 -19.59 6.45
CA ALA A 101 -33.93 -19.59 5.32
C ALA A 101 -32.47 -19.67 5.75
N PHE A 102 -32.12 -19.07 6.90
CA PHE A 102 -30.79 -19.14 7.46
C PHE A 102 -30.45 -20.56 7.93
N GLN A 103 -31.35 -21.21 8.66
CA GLN A 103 -31.14 -22.58 9.15
C GLN A 103 -31.10 -23.60 8.01
N GLU A 104 -31.96 -23.47 7.00
CA GLU A 104 -31.94 -24.31 5.80
C GLU A 104 -30.62 -24.15 5.03
N ALA A 105 -30.17 -22.91 4.79
CA ALA A 105 -28.88 -22.66 4.17
C ALA A 105 -27.73 -23.27 4.98
N ARG A 106 -27.75 -23.16 6.32
CA ARG A 106 -26.73 -23.79 7.18
C ARG A 106 -26.71 -25.31 7.07
N LYS A 107 -27.86 -25.97 6.94
CA LYS A 107 -27.93 -27.42 6.71
C LYS A 107 -27.23 -27.81 5.41
N ILE A 108 -27.46 -27.06 4.34
CA ILE A 108 -26.80 -27.29 3.04
C ILE A 108 -25.28 -27.13 3.18
N LEU A 109 -24.83 -26.04 3.81
CA LEU A 109 -23.40 -25.77 4.01
C LEU A 109 -22.73 -26.81 4.92
N ALA A 110 -23.43 -27.31 5.94
CA ALA A 110 -22.93 -28.36 6.81
C ALA A 110 -22.75 -29.69 6.07
N ALA A 111 -23.70 -30.05 5.19
CA ALA A 111 -23.59 -31.23 4.34
C ALA A 111 -22.41 -31.12 3.36
N ASP A 112 -22.28 -29.98 2.67
CA ASP A 112 -21.14 -29.71 1.76
C ASP A 112 -19.80 -29.79 2.51
N ARG A 113 -19.72 -29.18 3.70
CA ARG A 113 -18.52 -29.24 4.53
C ARG A 113 -18.14 -30.68 4.88
N GLN A 114 -19.11 -31.53 5.23
CA GLN A 114 -18.86 -32.93 5.53
C GLN A 114 -18.32 -33.70 4.31
N GLU A 115 -18.82 -33.40 3.11
CA GLU A 115 -18.29 -33.94 1.86
C GLU A 115 -16.82 -33.53 1.66
N LYS A 116 -16.49 -32.25 1.86
CA LYS A 116 -15.11 -31.76 1.73
C LYS A 116 -14.18 -32.36 2.78
N LEU A 117 -14.65 -32.60 3.99
CA LEU A 117 -13.88 -33.33 5.02
C LEU A 117 -13.60 -34.77 4.61
N ARG A 118 -14.59 -35.50 4.06
CA ARG A 118 -14.38 -36.85 3.52
C ARG A 118 -13.36 -36.84 2.38
N ALA A 119 -13.44 -35.87 1.49
CA ALA A 119 -12.47 -35.71 0.40
C ALA A 119 -11.06 -35.44 0.93
N ILE A 120 -10.90 -34.57 1.94
CA ILE A 120 -9.59 -34.32 2.57
C ILE A 120 -9.01 -35.63 3.12
N VAL A 121 -9.79 -36.43 3.84
CA VAL A 121 -9.33 -37.72 4.38
C VAL A 121 -8.85 -38.62 3.24
N ALA A 122 -9.67 -38.82 2.20
CA ALA A 122 -9.31 -39.65 1.05
C ALA A 122 -8.02 -39.18 0.34
N GLU A 123 -7.87 -37.87 0.12
CA GLU A 123 -6.68 -37.31 -0.52
C GLU A 123 -5.44 -37.40 0.39
N THR A 124 -5.58 -37.22 1.70
CA THR A 124 -4.47 -37.43 2.64
C THR A 124 -4.02 -38.88 2.72
N GLU A 125 -4.94 -39.84 2.59
CA GLU A 125 -4.59 -41.25 2.46
C GLU A 125 -3.84 -41.53 1.16
N LYS A 126 -4.26 -40.94 0.04
CA LYS A 126 -3.51 -41.03 -1.23
C LYS A 126 -2.10 -40.47 -1.11
N ILE A 127 -1.93 -39.33 -0.41
CA ILE A 127 -0.61 -38.76 -0.11
C ILE A 127 0.23 -39.77 0.69
N LYS A 128 -0.30 -40.31 1.79
CA LYS A 128 0.42 -41.30 2.62
C LYS A 128 0.83 -42.54 1.80
N ARG A 129 -0.06 -43.07 0.96
CA ARG A 129 0.25 -44.21 0.06
C ARG A 129 1.37 -43.85 -0.92
N LEU A 130 1.33 -42.66 -1.54
CA LEU A 130 2.34 -42.22 -2.49
C LEU A 130 3.69 -41.88 -1.82
N GLU A 131 3.67 -41.43 -0.56
CA GLU A 131 4.87 -41.22 0.26
C GLU A 131 5.51 -42.56 0.65
N ALA A 132 4.73 -43.61 0.89
CA ALA A 132 5.25 -44.96 1.18
C ALA A 132 5.82 -45.67 -0.06
N THR A 133 5.33 -45.38 -1.27
CA THR A 133 5.84 -45.97 -2.51
C THR A 133 7.17 -45.35 -2.91
N GLU A 134 8.17 -46.18 -3.23
CA GLU A 134 9.47 -45.73 -3.76
C GLU A 134 9.32 -45.08 -5.16
N GLY A 135 10.19 -44.10 -5.46
CA GLY A 135 10.15 -43.33 -6.70
C GLY A 135 10.27 -44.17 -7.98
N ASP A 136 11.05 -45.25 -7.95
CA ASP A 136 11.34 -46.09 -9.12
C ASP A 136 10.12 -46.91 -9.56
N LYS A 137 9.20 -47.20 -8.63
CA LYS A 137 7.94 -47.90 -8.91
C LYS A 137 6.89 -46.98 -9.54
N VAL A 138 7.12 -45.66 -9.52
CA VAL A 138 6.21 -44.68 -10.14
C VAL A 138 6.61 -44.47 -11.59
N LYS A 139 5.65 -44.60 -12.51
CA LYS A 139 5.86 -44.28 -13.93
C LYS A 139 6.37 -42.83 -14.08
N GLY A 140 7.61 -42.70 -14.57
CA GLY A 140 8.32 -41.41 -14.70
C GLY A 140 9.22 -41.03 -13.51
N GLY A 141 9.48 -41.97 -12.60
CA GLY A 141 10.47 -41.86 -11.53
C GLY A 141 10.11 -40.88 -10.42
N GLU A 142 11.13 -40.55 -9.61
CA GLU A 142 11.02 -39.69 -8.43
C GLU A 142 10.49 -38.28 -8.74
N ARG A 143 10.86 -37.70 -9.90
CA ARG A 143 10.36 -36.39 -10.32
C ARG A 143 8.84 -36.36 -10.47
N MET A 144 8.26 -37.39 -11.10
CA MET A 144 6.82 -37.49 -11.27
C MET A 144 6.11 -37.75 -9.94
N ARG A 145 6.73 -38.54 -9.04
CA ARG A 145 6.24 -38.75 -7.68
C ARG A 145 6.16 -37.42 -6.91
N GLN A 146 7.24 -36.64 -6.89
CA GLN A 146 7.28 -35.34 -6.22
C GLN A 146 6.26 -34.35 -6.79
N MET A 147 6.10 -34.32 -8.12
CA MET A 147 5.10 -33.46 -8.76
C MET A 147 3.67 -33.87 -8.39
N LYS A 148 3.36 -35.17 -8.35
CA LYS A 148 2.06 -35.68 -7.88
C LYS A 148 1.83 -35.35 -6.41
N LEU A 149 2.83 -35.53 -5.55
CA LEU A 149 2.74 -35.16 -4.13
C LEU A 149 2.48 -33.67 -3.95
N ALA A 150 3.18 -32.81 -4.69
CA ALA A 150 2.94 -31.37 -4.66
C ALA A 150 1.50 -31.02 -5.08
N SER A 151 1.01 -31.63 -6.17
CA SER A 151 -0.36 -31.44 -6.65
C SER A 151 -1.41 -31.88 -5.62
N LEU A 152 -1.26 -33.07 -5.03
CA LEU A 152 -2.16 -33.57 -3.98
C LEU A 152 -2.14 -32.68 -2.74
N ARG A 153 -0.96 -32.25 -2.29
CA ARG A 153 -0.81 -31.32 -1.15
C ARG A 153 -1.51 -29.99 -1.43
N HIS A 154 -1.33 -29.41 -2.63
CA HIS A 154 -2.05 -28.20 -3.04
C HIS A 154 -3.57 -28.41 -3.10
N HIS A 155 -4.02 -29.57 -3.58
CA HIS A 155 -5.44 -29.90 -3.62
C HIS A 155 -6.04 -30.01 -2.22
N VAL A 156 -5.37 -30.68 -1.29
CA VAL A 156 -5.77 -30.75 0.13
C VAL A 156 -5.85 -29.36 0.76
N GLU A 157 -4.86 -28.49 0.54
CA GLU A 157 -4.91 -27.10 1.04
C GLU A 157 -6.10 -26.32 0.47
N ARG A 158 -6.42 -26.50 -0.82
CA ARG A 158 -7.62 -25.92 -1.43
C ARG A 158 -8.90 -26.47 -0.79
N LEU A 159 -9.01 -27.79 -0.56
CA LEU A 159 -10.18 -28.39 0.08
C LEU A 159 -10.38 -27.89 1.51
N LYS A 160 -9.30 -27.71 2.28
CA LYS A 160 -9.36 -27.09 3.63
C LYS A 160 -9.96 -25.69 3.59
N ILE A 161 -9.60 -24.89 2.58
CA ILE A 161 -10.19 -23.55 2.39
C ILE A 161 -11.67 -23.67 2.03
N LEU A 162 -12.03 -24.53 1.07
CA LEU A 162 -13.42 -24.71 0.62
C LEU A 162 -14.34 -25.23 1.72
N ALA A 163 -13.84 -26.03 2.66
CA ALA A 163 -14.62 -26.53 3.78
C ALA A 163 -15.11 -25.41 4.73
N ASP A 164 -14.33 -24.34 4.89
CA ASP A 164 -14.60 -23.28 5.87
C ASP A 164 -14.94 -21.91 5.23
N ILE A 165 -14.82 -21.76 3.90
CA ILE A 165 -15.02 -20.47 3.20
C ILE A 165 -16.45 -19.92 3.34
N ASN A 166 -17.43 -20.82 3.44
CA ASN A 166 -18.84 -20.48 3.54
C ASN A 166 -19.32 -20.40 5.00
N ASP A 167 -18.44 -20.61 5.99
CA ASP A 167 -18.80 -20.49 7.40
C ASP A 167 -19.00 -19.01 7.79
N PRO A 168 -20.21 -18.60 8.20
CA PRO A 168 -20.47 -17.23 8.64
C PRO A 168 -19.62 -16.80 9.83
N ALA A 169 -19.29 -17.72 10.76
CA ALA A 169 -18.50 -17.41 11.95
C ALA A 169 -17.04 -17.11 11.57
N VAL A 170 -16.48 -17.83 10.60
CA VAL A 170 -15.14 -17.58 10.06
C VAL A 170 -15.08 -16.22 9.37
N LYS A 171 -16.06 -15.91 8.53
CA LYS A 171 -16.15 -14.60 7.87
C LYS A 171 -16.20 -13.46 8.90
N ARG A 172 -17.06 -13.59 9.91
CA ARG A 172 -17.17 -12.62 11.00
C ARG A 172 -15.85 -12.43 11.74
N ARG A 173 -15.19 -13.52 12.18
CA ARG A 173 -13.89 -13.45 12.87
C ARG A 173 -12.82 -12.78 12.02
N PHE A 174 -12.80 -13.04 10.72
CA PHE A 174 -11.89 -12.39 9.78
C PHE A 174 -12.16 -10.88 9.67
N GLU A 175 -13.42 -10.48 9.49
CA GLU A 175 -13.82 -9.08 9.36
C GLU A 175 -13.59 -8.28 10.66
N ASP A 176 -13.77 -8.93 11.82
CA ASP A 176 -13.47 -8.39 13.14
C ASP A 176 -11.95 -8.28 13.43
N GLY A 177 -11.10 -8.85 12.57
CA GLY A 177 -9.64 -8.84 12.73
C GLY A 177 -9.10 -9.85 13.75
N LEU A 178 -9.93 -10.79 14.19
CA LEU A 178 -9.61 -11.86 15.16
C LEU A 178 -9.30 -13.20 14.46
N GLY A 179 -9.09 -13.17 13.15
CA GLY A 179 -8.75 -14.34 12.35
C GLY A 179 -7.35 -14.88 12.68
N ASP A 180 -7.25 -16.19 12.85
CA ASP A 180 -5.98 -16.86 13.13
C ASP A 180 -5.22 -17.14 11.83
N MET A 181 -4.16 -16.36 11.58
CA MET A 181 -3.34 -16.46 10.36
C MET A 181 -2.54 -17.77 10.26
N SER A 182 -2.50 -18.62 11.29
CA SER A 182 -1.95 -19.97 11.16
C SER A 182 -2.79 -20.83 10.21
N LYS A 183 -4.12 -20.64 10.21
CA LYS A 183 -5.06 -21.42 9.41
C LYS A 183 -5.12 -20.92 7.96
N PRO A 184 -5.23 -21.81 6.96
CA PRO A 184 -5.19 -21.44 5.55
C PRO A 184 -6.36 -20.55 5.13
N ILE A 185 -7.54 -20.72 5.74
CA ILE A 185 -8.74 -19.94 5.38
C ILE A 185 -8.57 -18.44 5.65
N TYR A 186 -8.02 -18.05 6.81
CA TYR A 186 -7.82 -16.63 7.13
C TYR A 186 -6.73 -16.00 6.26
N ARG A 187 -5.67 -16.76 5.94
CA ARG A 187 -4.63 -16.33 4.98
C ARG A 187 -5.21 -16.11 3.58
N PHE A 188 -6.04 -17.03 3.11
CA PHE A 188 -6.73 -16.90 1.82
C PHE A 188 -7.66 -15.68 1.77
N LEU A 189 -8.46 -15.46 2.83
CA LEU A 189 -9.33 -14.29 2.94
C LEU A 189 -8.52 -12.99 2.98
N ALA A 190 -7.39 -12.97 3.70
CA ALA A 190 -6.48 -11.84 3.76
C ALA A 190 -5.86 -11.53 2.39
N GLU A 191 -5.38 -12.55 1.68
CA GLU A 191 -4.83 -12.41 0.33
C GLU A 191 -5.89 -11.88 -0.63
N ARG A 192 -7.10 -12.43 -0.59
CA ARG A 192 -8.22 -11.97 -1.43
C ARG A 192 -8.56 -10.51 -1.17
N LYS A 193 -8.62 -10.09 0.10
CA LYS A 193 -8.87 -8.69 0.49
C LYS A 193 -7.76 -7.76 0.01
N TRP A 194 -6.51 -8.18 0.16
CA TRP A 194 -5.34 -7.42 -0.29
C TRP A 194 -5.31 -7.28 -1.82
N ARG A 195 -5.52 -8.37 -2.57
CA ARG A 195 -5.60 -8.38 -4.04
C ARG A 195 -6.75 -7.53 -4.58
N ALA A 196 -7.84 -7.40 -3.83
CA ALA A 196 -8.97 -6.59 -4.25
C ALA A 196 -8.62 -5.10 -4.42
N TYR A 197 -7.73 -4.56 -3.56
CA TYR A 197 -7.43 -3.13 -3.51
C TYR A 197 -5.94 -2.79 -3.30
N GLU A 198 -5.35 -3.15 -2.16
CA GLU A 198 -3.99 -2.71 -1.80
C GLU A 198 -2.93 -3.19 -2.80
N ALA A 199 -3.02 -4.43 -3.30
CA ALA A 199 -2.11 -4.94 -4.32
C ALA A 199 -2.17 -4.09 -5.62
N LYS A 200 -3.38 -3.76 -6.08
CA LYS A 200 -3.60 -2.93 -7.28
C LYS A 200 -3.05 -1.52 -7.09
N MET A 201 -3.20 -0.96 -5.89
CA MET A 201 -2.61 0.33 -5.56
C MET A 201 -1.08 0.28 -5.64
N ILE A 202 -0.47 -0.78 -5.12
CA ILE A 202 0.99 -0.98 -5.20
C ILE A 202 1.45 -1.17 -6.64
N GLU A 203 0.78 -2.00 -7.43
CA GLU A 203 1.07 -2.18 -8.87
C GLU A 203 0.97 -0.85 -9.63
N GLN A 204 -0.05 -0.04 -9.34
CA GLN A 204 -0.16 1.32 -9.87
C GLN A 204 1.03 2.19 -9.46
N ARG A 205 1.52 2.11 -8.21
CA ARG A 205 2.68 2.90 -7.78
C ARG A 205 3.99 2.43 -8.41
N ILE A 206 4.18 1.13 -8.56
CA ILE A 206 5.36 0.55 -9.23
C ILE A 206 5.47 1.09 -10.66
N THR A 207 4.35 1.11 -11.38
CA THR A 207 4.27 1.59 -12.77
C THR A 207 4.35 3.11 -12.85
N GLN A 208 3.55 3.83 -12.07
CA GLN A 208 3.51 5.30 -12.09
C GLN A 208 4.84 5.95 -11.71
N PHE A 209 5.58 5.34 -10.77
CA PHE A 209 6.88 5.82 -10.34
C PHE A 209 8.03 5.09 -11.02
N ASN A 210 7.82 4.44 -12.17
CA ASN A 210 8.86 3.80 -12.98
C ASN A 210 9.83 2.89 -12.20
N ILE A 211 9.39 2.28 -11.10
CA ILE A 211 10.20 1.34 -10.32
C ILE A 211 10.60 0.15 -11.20
N VAL A 212 9.63 -0.26 -12.03
CA VAL A 212 9.87 -1.00 -13.26
C VAL A 212 9.77 0.02 -14.39
N PRO A 213 10.82 0.23 -15.22
CA PRO A 213 12.03 -0.58 -15.34
C PRO A 213 13.27 -0.10 -14.55
N ASP A 214 13.25 1.06 -13.89
CA ASP A 214 14.47 1.74 -13.40
C ASP A 214 15.29 0.90 -12.40
N VAL A 215 14.61 0.16 -11.52
CA VAL A 215 15.24 -0.62 -10.45
C VAL A 215 15.29 -2.10 -10.78
N LEU A 216 14.14 -2.67 -11.18
CA LEU A 216 14.01 -4.08 -11.56
C LEU A 216 13.24 -4.20 -12.89
N PRO A 217 13.58 -5.19 -13.73
CA PRO A 217 12.87 -5.40 -15.00
C PRO A 217 11.43 -5.92 -14.81
N LYS A 218 11.17 -6.63 -13.71
CA LYS A 218 9.85 -7.15 -13.35
C LYS A 218 9.72 -7.19 -11.84
N LEU A 219 8.58 -6.76 -11.32
CA LEU A 219 8.23 -6.80 -9.91
C LEU A 219 6.74 -7.10 -9.78
N ALA A 220 6.42 -8.24 -9.19
CA ALA A 220 5.04 -8.66 -8.92
C ALA A 220 4.96 -9.01 -7.43
N PRO A 221 4.53 -8.06 -6.58
CA PRO A 221 4.43 -8.30 -5.15
C PRO A 221 3.49 -9.47 -4.87
N THR A 222 3.90 -10.34 -3.96
CA THR A 222 3.12 -11.46 -3.43
C THR A 222 2.80 -11.27 -1.96
N TYR A 223 3.54 -10.42 -1.23
CA TYR A 223 3.30 -10.09 0.17
C TYR A 223 2.72 -8.68 0.34
N ASP A 224 1.85 -8.51 1.33
CA ASP A 224 1.47 -7.17 1.78
C ASP A 224 2.59 -6.57 2.62
N VAL A 225 3.01 -5.36 2.24
CA VAL A 225 4.04 -4.60 2.95
C VAL A 225 3.47 -3.24 3.30
N GLN A 226 3.24 -3.01 4.59
CA GLN A 226 2.74 -1.74 5.09
C GLN A 226 3.85 -1.00 5.83
N LEU A 227 4.02 0.27 5.48
CA LEU A 227 5.04 1.14 6.04
C LEU A 227 4.44 2.04 7.12
N PHE A 228 5.11 2.12 8.27
CA PHE A 228 4.74 3.00 9.37
C PHE A 228 5.95 3.82 9.80
N PHE A 229 5.77 5.13 9.91
CA PHE A 229 6.70 5.98 10.65
C PHE A 229 6.04 6.38 11.96
N ARG A 230 6.76 6.18 13.08
CA ARG A 230 6.23 6.34 14.43
C ARG A 230 4.95 5.49 14.60
N ARG A 231 3.78 6.11 14.78
CA ARG A 231 2.47 5.43 14.95
C ARG A 231 1.58 5.47 13.70
N SER A 232 2.00 6.16 12.63
CA SER A 232 1.15 6.46 11.48
C SER A 232 1.45 5.56 10.29
N LYS A 233 0.40 4.95 9.70
CA LYS A 233 0.50 4.23 8.42
C LYS A 233 0.77 5.24 7.31
N VAL A 234 1.77 4.97 6.49
CA VAL A 234 2.13 5.80 5.34
C VAL A 234 1.51 5.22 4.07
N PRO A 235 0.72 6.01 3.31
CA PRO A 235 0.26 5.62 1.99
C PRO A 235 1.43 5.44 1.01
N PRO A 236 1.41 4.40 0.15
CA PRO A 236 2.47 4.17 -0.83
C PRO A 236 2.67 5.36 -1.77
N GLY A 237 3.91 5.85 -1.84
CA GLY A 237 4.32 6.99 -2.63
C GLY A 237 4.03 8.35 -1.99
N LYS A 238 3.63 8.44 -0.72
CA LYS A 238 3.46 9.75 -0.06
C LYS A 238 4.81 10.45 0.11
N VAL A 239 4.84 11.77 -0.12
CA VAL A 239 6.00 12.62 0.25
C VAL A 239 5.97 12.84 1.76
N LEU A 240 7.07 12.53 2.43
CA LEU A 240 7.22 12.67 3.87
C LEU A 240 8.24 13.76 4.20
N PRO A 241 8.01 14.51 5.29
CA PRO A 241 8.99 15.48 5.78
C PRO A 241 10.19 14.76 6.41
N SER A 242 11.36 15.36 6.32
CA SER A 242 12.64 14.75 6.71
C SER A 242 12.69 14.38 8.20
N ASN A 243 12.07 15.19 9.07
CA ASN A 243 11.96 14.96 10.51
C ASN A 243 11.13 13.71 10.91
N VAL A 244 10.20 13.28 10.03
CA VAL A 244 9.42 12.05 10.24
C VAL A 244 10.23 10.83 9.82
N THR A 245 11.02 10.97 8.75
CA THR A 245 11.87 9.91 8.19
C THR A 245 13.27 9.86 8.80
N GLU A 246 13.55 10.64 9.83
CA GLU A 246 14.81 10.59 10.57
C GLU A 246 14.97 9.27 11.34
N VAL A 247 13.87 8.71 11.83
CA VAL A 247 13.86 7.45 12.59
C VAL A 247 13.53 6.27 11.68
N PRO A 248 14.16 5.10 11.85
CA PRO A 248 13.85 3.92 11.04
C PRO A 248 12.37 3.56 11.10
N PRO A 249 11.75 3.21 9.96
CA PRO A 249 10.34 2.85 9.94
C PRO A 249 10.08 1.49 10.60
N ARG A 250 8.80 1.25 10.91
CA ARG A 250 8.28 -0.09 11.20
C ARG A 250 7.58 -0.62 9.96
N LEU A 251 7.94 -1.83 9.56
CA LEU A 251 7.27 -2.55 8.49
C LEU A 251 6.29 -3.56 9.08
N ARG A 252 5.16 -3.75 8.41
CA ARG A 252 4.31 -4.91 8.60
C ARG A 252 4.34 -5.72 7.31
N VAL A 253 5.03 -6.85 7.35
CA VAL A 253 5.21 -7.76 6.22
C VAL A 253 4.33 -8.98 6.45
N THR A 254 3.31 -9.16 5.61
CA THR A 254 2.33 -10.25 5.78
C THR A 254 2.45 -11.22 4.60
N PRO A 255 3.12 -12.38 4.78
CA PRO A 255 3.05 -13.45 3.81
C PRO A 255 1.71 -14.18 3.89
N PHE A 256 1.19 -14.62 2.74
CA PHE A 256 -0.09 -15.36 2.65
C PHE A 256 0.10 -16.89 2.62
N THR A 257 1.32 -17.36 2.46
CA THR A 257 1.65 -18.80 2.46
C THR A 257 2.06 -19.27 3.85
N ALA A 258 1.97 -20.58 4.13
CA ALA A 258 2.31 -21.12 5.44
C ALA A 258 3.82 -21.07 5.71
N GLY A 259 4.20 -21.21 6.98
CA GLY A 259 5.60 -21.35 7.38
C GLY A 259 6.31 -20.02 7.67
N GLU A 260 7.39 -20.16 8.42
CA GLU A 260 8.37 -19.11 8.65
C GLU A 260 9.39 -19.13 7.51
N ARG A 261 9.85 -17.94 7.12
CA ARG A 261 10.86 -17.76 6.09
C ARG A 261 11.76 -16.60 6.44
N LEU A 262 12.97 -16.61 5.89
CA LEU A 262 13.90 -15.51 6.03
C LEU A 262 13.74 -14.55 4.85
N VAL A 263 13.68 -13.26 5.16
CA VAL A 263 13.65 -12.20 4.16
C VAL A 263 14.80 -11.24 4.36
N THR A 264 15.19 -10.63 3.25
CA THR A 264 16.15 -9.52 3.18
C THR A 264 15.39 -8.25 2.86
N ILE A 265 15.59 -7.22 3.67
CA ILE A 265 14.90 -5.93 3.59
C ILE A 265 15.90 -4.90 3.08
N VAL A 266 15.55 -4.23 1.99
CA VAL A 266 16.38 -3.18 1.38
C VAL A 266 15.57 -1.89 1.29
N ILE A 267 16.13 -0.79 1.81
CA ILE A 267 15.63 0.56 1.51
C ILE A 267 16.67 1.23 0.61
N MET A 268 16.24 1.67 -0.56
CA MET A 268 17.12 2.34 -1.51
C MET A 268 16.51 3.63 -2.03
N ASP A 269 17.38 4.62 -2.24
CA ASP A 269 17.10 5.83 -3.00
C ASP A 269 17.57 5.63 -4.44
N SER A 270 16.69 5.84 -5.41
CA SER A 270 17.01 5.68 -6.83
C SER A 270 17.37 6.98 -7.54
N ASP A 271 17.25 8.12 -6.87
CA ASP A 271 17.23 9.44 -7.52
C ASP A 271 18.33 10.36 -6.95
N VAL A 272 19.47 9.79 -6.56
CA VAL A 272 20.59 10.58 -6.03
C VAL A 272 21.27 11.33 -7.18
N PRO A 273 21.29 12.67 -7.21
CA PRO A 273 21.89 13.39 -8.32
C PRO A 273 23.41 13.17 -8.39
N SER A 274 23.91 12.86 -9.59
CA SER A 274 25.33 12.74 -9.91
C SER A 274 25.70 13.80 -10.95
N VAL A 275 26.37 14.87 -10.49
CA VAL A 275 26.77 16.00 -11.34
C VAL A 275 27.78 15.57 -12.40
N GLU A 276 28.72 14.71 -12.03
CA GLU A 276 29.79 14.23 -12.91
C GLU A 276 29.25 13.46 -14.11
N ASN A 277 28.18 12.68 -13.92
CA ASN A 277 27.60 11.82 -14.95
C ASN A 277 26.34 12.42 -15.62
N ASP A 278 25.98 13.67 -15.27
CA ASP A 278 24.72 14.33 -15.67
C ASP A 278 23.49 13.38 -15.56
N GLY A 279 23.37 12.73 -14.40
CA GLY A 279 22.38 11.66 -14.21
C GLY A 279 22.07 11.36 -12.75
N PHE A 280 21.44 10.21 -12.51
CA PHE A 280 21.05 9.76 -11.17
C PHE A 280 21.78 8.47 -10.80
N GLY A 281 22.33 8.45 -9.59
CA GLY A 281 22.86 7.28 -8.91
C GLY A 281 21.85 6.66 -7.95
N LYS A 282 22.22 5.49 -7.42
CA LYS A 282 21.42 4.73 -6.47
C LYS A 282 22.17 4.63 -5.15
N ARG A 283 21.48 4.79 -4.02
CA ARG A 283 22.07 4.71 -2.68
C ARG A 283 21.28 3.77 -1.78
N CYS A 284 21.98 2.90 -1.06
CA CYS A 284 21.40 2.03 -0.05
C CYS A 284 21.23 2.78 1.28
N HIS A 285 19.99 3.00 1.69
CA HIS A 285 19.68 3.60 2.99
C HIS A 285 19.63 2.57 4.11
N PHE A 286 19.27 1.32 3.82
CA PHE A 286 19.18 0.25 4.82
C PHE A 286 19.26 -1.11 4.15
N LEU A 287 20.00 -2.04 4.78
CA LEU A 287 20.09 -3.44 4.37
C LEU A 287 20.11 -4.33 5.61
N ALA A 288 19.11 -5.18 5.74
CA ALA A 288 19.09 -6.26 6.72
C ALA A 288 18.74 -7.58 6.05
N ALA A 289 19.46 -8.64 6.39
CA ALA A 289 19.24 -10.00 5.93
C ALA A 289 18.76 -10.89 7.09
N ASN A 290 18.34 -12.11 6.75
CA ASN A 290 18.01 -13.16 7.73
C ASN A 290 16.91 -12.73 8.71
N VAL A 291 15.98 -11.89 8.27
CA VAL A 291 14.86 -11.42 9.10
C VAL A 291 13.74 -12.44 9.02
N PRO A 292 13.35 -13.09 10.13
CA PRO A 292 12.27 -14.05 10.13
C PRO A 292 10.91 -13.35 9.97
N VAL A 293 10.10 -13.86 9.05
CA VAL A 293 8.71 -13.41 8.87
C VAL A 293 7.77 -14.61 8.72
N SER A 294 6.60 -14.50 9.34
CA SER A 294 5.55 -15.49 9.24
C SER A 294 4.17 -14.83 9.15
N PRO A 295 3.11 -15.56 8.75
CA PRO A 295 1.77 -14.99 8.69
C PRO A 295 1.24 -14.51 10.05
N THR A 296 1.78 -15.04 11.14
CA THR A 296 1.42 -14.67 12.52
C THR A 296 2.35 -13.59 13.07
N ALA A 297 3.64 -13.64 12.77
CA ALA A 297 4.64 -12.65 13.16
C ALA A 297 4.96 -11.70 11.99
N THR A 298 4.14 -10.66 11.83
CA THR A 298 4.21 -9.74 10.67
C THR A 298 4.91 -8.41 10.96
N SER A 299 5.08 -8.04 12.23
CA SER A 299 5.60 -6.72 12.62
C SER A 299 7.12 -6.73 12.70
N VAL A 300 7.77 -5.99 11.81
CA VAL A 300 9.24 -5.85 11.74
C VAL A 300 9.62 -4.38 11.98
N PRO A 301 9.87 -3.96 13.24
CA PRO A 301 10.41 -2.64 13.54
C PRO A 301 11.91 -2.59 13.20
N LEU A 302 12.30 -1.82 12.19
CA LEU A 302 13.71 -1.77 11.73
C LEU A 302 14.65 -1.22 12.80
N SER A 303 14.15 -0.38 13.73
CA SER A 303 14.92 0.12 14.87
C SER A 303 15.36 -0.95 15.88
N LYS A 304 14.73 -2.13 15.86
CA LYS A 304 15.08 -3.28 16.71
C LYS A 304 16.00 -4.28 16.01
N VAL A 305 16.21 -4.16 14.70
CA VAL A 305 17.14 -5.00 13.94
C VAL A 305 18.56 -4.46 14.21
N ARG A 306 19.13 -4.89 15.34
CA ARG A 306 20.46 -4.46 15.81
C ARG A 306 21.48 -5.59 15.82
N ASP A 307 21.02 -6.82 15.65
CA ASP A 307 21.90 -7.98 15.65
C ASP A 307 22.86 -7.89 14.44
N PRO A 308 24.19 -7.98 14.66
CA PRO A 308 25.17 -8.04 13.57
C PRO A 308 24.94 -9.22 12.61
N SER A 309 24.26 -10.29 13.06
CA SER A 309 23.88 -11.44 12.22
C SER A 309 22.75 -11.12 11.21
N GLN A 310 22.12 -9.95 11.35
CA GLN A 310 21.01 -9.50 10.49
C GLN A 310 21.29 -8.15 9.82
N LEU A 311 21.89 -7.20 10.53
CA LEU A 311 22.08 -5.83 10.04
C LEU A 311 23.40 -5.68 9.27
N ALA A 312 23.32 -5.47 7.95
CA ALA A 312 24.49 -5.19 7.12
C ALA A 312 24.74 -3.69 6.96
N VAL A 313 23.70 -2.92 6.63
CA VAL A 313 23.78 -1.46 6.43
C VAL A 313 22.76 -0.77 7.35
N PRO A 314 23.21 0.03 8.35
CA PRO A 314 22.30 0.71 9.27
C PRO A 314 21.45 1.75 8.56
N TYR A 315 20.33 2.12 9.18
CA TYR A 315 19.39 3.06 8.57
C TYR A 315 20.03 4.45 8.42
N LEU A 316 19.99 4.96 7.20
CA LEU A 316 20.29 6.34 6.87
C LEU A 316 18.97 7.09 6.66
N PRO A 317 18.73 8.22 7.36
CA PRO A 317 17.57 9.06 7.11
C PRO A 317 17.38 9.39 5.64
N ALA A 318 16.13 9.50 5.20
CA ALA A 318 15.85 9.96 3.86
C ALA A 318 16.08 11.48 3.75
N PHE A 319 16.81 11.91 2.73
CA PHE A 319 17.08 13.32 2.43
C PHE A 319 17.18 13.50 0.92
N SER A 320 17.01 14.74 0.47
CA SER A 320 17.19 15.19 -0.91
C SER A 320 17.81 16.57 -0.87
N GLN A 321 18.77 16.90 -1.75
CA GLN A 321 19.39 18.23 -1.76
C GLN A 321 18.44 19.31 -2.27
N LYS A 322 18.70 20.56 -1.91
CA LYS A 322 17.86 21.68 -2.34
C LYS A 322 17.86 21.82 -3.86
N GLY A 323 16.67 21.96 -4.44
CA GLY A 323 16.49 22.12 -5.89
C GLY A 323 16.56 20.83 -6.71
N ALA A 324 16.94 19.70 -6.10
CA ALA A 324 16.73 18.39 -6.71
C ALA A 324 15.23 18.06 -6.78
N PRO A 325 14.79 17.19 -7.72
CA PRO A 325 13.43 16.66 -7.70
C PRO A 325 13.18 15.82 -6.44
N TYR A 326 11.96 15.32 -6.27
CA TYR A 326 11.70 14.36 -5.18
C TYR A 326 12.50 13.07 -5.37
N HIS A 327 12.97 12.49 -4.27
CA HIS A 327 13.66 11.20 -4.28
C HIS A 327 12.69 10.07 -3.92
N ARG A 328 12.75 8.95 -4.66
CA ARG A 328 11.97 7.73 -4.44
C ARG A 328 12.69 6.78 -3.49
N LEU A 329 12.21 6.68 -2.25
CA LEU A 329 12.72 5.74 -1.24
C LEU A 329 11.94 4.44 -1.27
N SER A 330 12.47 3.52 -2.07
CA SER A 330 11.86 2.22 -2.36
C SER A 330 12.24 1.20 -1.31
N VAL A 331 11.24 0.52 -0.74
CA VAL A 331 11.38 -0.55 0.26
C VAL A 331 11.10 -1.89 -0.41
N PHE A 332 12.12 -2.73 -0.54
CA PHE A 332 12.01 -4.05 -1.12
C PHE A 332 12.12 -5.13 -0.06
N ILE A 333 11.25 -6.14 -0.16
CA ILE A 333 11.33 -7.38 0.60
C ILE A 333 11.69 -8.51 -0.36
N LEU A 334 12.84 -9.12 -0.12
CA LEU A 334 13.39 -10.19 -0.93
C LEU A 334 13.38 -11.49 -0.11
N GLU A 335 12.69 -12.52 -0.58
CA GLU A 335 12.67 -13.83 0.08
C GLU A 335 13.95 -14.61 -0.24
N GLN A 336 14.54 -15.20 0.81
CA GLN A 336 15.68 -16.11 0.71
C GLN A 336 15.17 -17.53 0.44
N ALA A 337 15.98 -18.38 -0.20
CA ALA A 337 15.60 -19.78 -0.39
C ALA A 337 15.44 -20.50 0.97
N PRO A 338 14.59 -21.52 1.08
CA PRO A 338 14.44 -22.27 2.33
C PRO A 338 15.79 -22.82 2.83
N GLY A 339 16.14 -22.53 4.08
CA GLY A 339 17.41 -22.94 4.70
C GLY A 339 18.64 -22.13 4.26
N GLN A 340 18.48 -21.15 3.37
CA GLN A 340 19.55 -20.24 2.99
C GLN A 340 19.66 -19.12 4.02
N THR A 341 20.83 -18.96 4.62
CA THR A 341 21.20 -17.80 5.43
C THR A 341 22.29 -17.02 4.70
N LEU A 342 22.20 -15.69 4.70
CA LEU A 342 23.22 -14.83 4.11
C LEU A 342 24.28 -14.47 5.14
N ASP A 343 25.54 -14.44 4.72
CA ASP A 343 26.63 -13.93 5.56
C ASP A 343 26.55 -12.40 5.63
N THR A 344 26.13 -11.88 6.78
CA THR A 344 25.98 -10.43 6.99
C THR A 344 27.29 -9.69 7.11
N ALA A 345 28.39 -10.34 7.51
CA ALA A 345 29.70 -9.70 7.55
C ALA A 345 30.17 -9.38 6.13
N ALA A 346 30.10 -10.36 5.22
CA ALA A 346 30.39 -10.14 3.81
C ALA A 346 29.46 -9.09 3.17
N LEU A 347 28.17 -9.07 3.54
CA LEU A 347 27.24 -8.03 3.07
C LEU A 347 27.65 -6.63 3.54
N LYS A 348 28.08 -6.51 4.80
CA LYS A 348 28.53 -5.24 5.37
C LYS A 348 29.77 -4.72 4.64
N GLU A 349 30.75 -5.58 4.36
CA GLU A 349 31.94 -5.21 3.61
C GLU A 349 31.58 -4.72 2.19
N LEU A 350 30.78 -5.52 1.46
CA LEU A 350 30.40 -5.24 0.07
C LEU A 350 29.56 -3.97 -0.11
N TYR A 351 28.73 -3.62 0.87
CA TYR A 351 27.72 -2.56 0.73
C TYR A 351 27.88 -1.41 1.74
N SER A 352 29.01 -1.36 2.45
CA SER A 352 29.36 -0.28 3.41
C SER A 352 29.35 1.11 2.77
N ALA A 353 29.78 1.24 1.51
CA ALA A 353 29.86 2.50 0.79
C ALA A 353 28.49 3.12 0.45
N ARG A 354 27.42 2.32 0.45
CA ARG A 354 26.02 2.68 0.14
C ARG A 354 25.75 3.17 -1.28
N ASP A 355 26.59 4.03 -1.83
CA ASP A 355 26.45 4.63 -3.16
C ASP A 355 26.76 3.62 -4.28
N GLY A 356 26.15 3.82 -5.45
CA GLY A 356 26.25 2.90 -6.58
C GLY A 356 25.50 1.56 -6.39
N PHE A 357 24.61 1.47 -5.40
CA PHE A 357 23.93 0.22 -5.07
C PHE A 357 23.00 -0.28 -6.20
N SER A 358 23.23 -1.50 -6.67
CA SER A 358 22.39 -2.16 -7.67
C SER A 358 21.57 -3.30 -7.07
N LEU A 359 20.25 -3.09 -6.92
CA LEU A 359 19.34 -4.13 -6.44
C LEU A 359 19.29 -5.35 -7.38
N LYS A 360 19.40 -5.14 -8.70
CA LYS A 360 19.44 -6.21 -9.69
C LYS A 360 20.64 -7.13 -9.45
N SER A 361 21.84 -6.54 -9.34
CA SER A 361 23.07 -7.29 -9.12
C SER A 361 23.05 -7.99 -7.75
N PHE A 362 22.51 -7.32 -6.72
CA PHE A 362 22.33 -7.90 -5.39
C PHE A 362 21.42 -9.14 -5.42
N ARG A 363 20.24 -9.00 -6.04
CA ARG A 363 19.28 -10.08 -6.20
C ARG A 363 19.91 -11.29 -6.91
N ASP A 364 20.61 -11.05 -8.02
CA ASP A 364 21.16 -12.11 -8.86
C ASP A 364 22.34 -12.82 -8.14
N LYS A 365 23.19 -12.07 -7.43
CA LYS A 365 24.33 -12.62 -6.66
C LYS A 365 23.88 -13.56 -5.54
N PHE A 366 22.82 -13.20 -4.81
CA PHE A 366 22.33 -13.97 -3.67
C PHE A 366 21.10 -14.84 -3.99
N ARG A 367 20.69 -14.91 -5.25
CA ARG A 367 19.53 -15.66 -5.77
C ARG A 367 18.23 -15.37 -5.01
N LEU A 368 17.97 -14.09 -4.75
CA LEU A 368 16.83 -13.66 -3.95
C LEU A 368 15.59 -13.43 -4.81
N ASN A 369 14.40 -13.62 -4.23
CA ASN A 369 13.13 -13.40 -4.94
C ASN A 369 12.42 -12.14 -4.42
N PRO A 370 12.18 -11.09 -5.24
CA PRO A 370 11.45 -9.91 -4.80
C PRO A 370 9.96 -10.20 -4.64
N VAL A 371 9.49 -10.21 -3.39
CA VAL A 371 8.13 -10.63 -3.00
C VAL A 371 7.29 -9.51 -2.40
N GLY A 372 7.92 -8.45 -1.88
CA GLY A 372 7.20 -7.34 -1.26
C GLY A 372 7.78 -6.00 -1.67
N PHE A 373 6.92 -4.98 -1.74
CA PHE A 373 7.30 -3.63 -2.14
C PHE A 373 6.45 -2.57 -1.44
N ASN A 374 7.08 -1.49 -1.02
CA ASN A 374 6.42 -0.23 -0.67
C ASN A 374 7.36 0.94 -1.02
N LEU A 375 6.87 2.16 -0.97
CA LEU A 375 7.60 3.36 -1.37
C LEU A 375 7.13 4.55 -0.55
N PHE A 376 8.03 5.46 -0.24
CA PHE A 376 7.71 6.83 0.12
C PHE A 376 8.66 7.77 -0.61
N ARG A 377 8.35 9.06 -0.63
CA ARG A 377 9.18 10.06 -1.30
C ARG A 377 9.67 11.09 -0.29
N THR A 378 10.79 11.72 -0.59
CA THR A 378 11.30 12.86 0.19
C THR A 378 11.67 14.01 -0.75
N ILE A 379 11.65 15.23 -0.23
CA ILE A 379 12.07 16.46 -0.88
C ILE A 379 12.87 17.28 0.13
N TRP A 380 13.64 18.26 -0.35
CA TRP A 380 14.21 19.26 0.54
C TRP A 380 13.10 20.01 1.28
N ASP A 381 13.22 20.07 2.61
CA ASP A 381 12.36 20.83 3.51
C ASP A 381 13.19 21.63 4.53
N GLU A 382 12.53 22.40 5.39
CA GLU A 382 13.17 23.24 6.41
C GLU A 382 14.03 22.44 7.41
N ASN A 383 13.71 21.17 7.63
CA ASN A 383 14.38 20.32 8.61
C ASN A 383 15.54 19.51 8.00
N THR A 384 15.64 19.45 6.68
CA THR A 384 16.55 18.54 5.97
C THR A 384 18.01 18.82 6.33
N ALA A 385 18.41 20.09 6.40
CA ALA A 385 19.76 20.48 6.79
C ALA A 385 20.15 19.93 8.18
N GLY A 386 19.28 20.11 9.18
CA GLY A 386 19.54 19.61 10.53
C GLY A 386 19.52 18.09 10.64
N VAL A 387 18.67 17.41 9.86
CA VAL A 387 18.66 15.93 9.78
C VAL A 387 19.97 15.41 9.17
N MET A 388 20.45 16.04 8.10
CA MET A 388 21.72 15.70 7.46
C MET A 388 22.90 15.91 8.40
N GLU A 389 22.93 17.03 9.13
CA GLU A 389 23.97 17.33 10.13
C GLU A 389 24.00 16.26 11.23
N ARG A 390 22.85 15.94 11.85
CA ARG A 390 22.76 14.89 12.89
C ARG A 390 23.14 13.51 12.38
N ALA A 391 22.89 13.23 11.09
CA ALA A 391 23.27 11.98 10.44
C ALA A 391 24.72 11.97 9.91
N GLY A 392 25.46 13.08 10.01
CA GLY A 392 26.83 13.20 9.49
C GLY A 392 26.92 13.15 7.97
N VAL A 393 25.87 13.59 7.26
CA VAL A 393 25.78 13.54 5.80
C VAL A 393 26.12 14.90 5.19
N PRO A 394 27.09 14.97 4.24
CA PRO A 394 27.46 16.24 3.59
C PRO A 394 26.45 16.66 2.49
N GLY A 395 26.54 17.91 2.04
CA GLY A 395 25.80 18.42 0.88
C GLY A 395 24.50 19.14 1.21
N ALA A 396 24.27 19.53 2.46
CA ALA A 396 23.15 20.40 2.85
C ALA A 396 23.33 21.86 2.35
N ASP A 397 24.56 22.24 2.08
CA ASP A 397 25.01 23.53 1.54
C ASP A 397 24.93 23.62 0.00
N ILE A 398 24.58 22.52 -0.67
CA ILE A 398 24.50 22.43 -2.13
C ILE A 398 23.06 22.69 -2.62
N GLU A 399 22.93 23.56 -3.63
CA GLU A 399 21.66 23.83 -4.31
C GLU A 399 21.76 23.52 -5.81
N PHE A 400 20.87 22.65 -6.29
CA PHE A 400 20.71 22.37 -7.70
C PHE A 400 19.79 23.40 -8.36
N ARG A 401 20.17 23.84 -9.56
CA ARG A 401 19.34 24.71 -10.40
C ARG A 401 19.15 24.09 -11.77
N PRO A 402 17.99 24.27 -12.41
CA PRO A 402 17.79 23.80 -13.77
C PRO A 402 18.84 24.37 -14.72
N THR A 403 19.48 23.50 -15.51
CA THR A 403 20.43 23.91 -16.55
C THR A 403 19.71 24.79 -17.57
N ARG A 404 20.21 26.02 -17.75
CA ARG A 404 19.65 26.94 -18.73
C ARG A 404 20.11 26.54 -20.12
N VAL A 405 19.16 26.09 -20.95
CA VAL A 405 19.42 25.83 -22.38
C VAL A 405 19.24 27.13 -23.14
N TYR A 406 20.35 27.70 -23.62
CA TYR A 406 20.34 28.89 -24.45
C TYR A 406 19.93 28.57 -25.89
N SER A 407 19.37 29.56 -26.59
CA SER A 407 19.04 29.37 -28.00
C SER A 407 20.31 29.17 -28.83
N LEU A 408 20.37 28.08 -29.59
CA LEU A 408 21.43 27.82 -30.57
C LEU A 408 21.32 28.72 -31.81
N LYS A 409 20.24 29.51 -31.93
CA LYS A 409 20.06 30.42 -33.06
C LYS A 409 20.99 31.61 -32.89
N GLU A 410 21.80 31.86 -33.90
CA GLU A 410 22.63 33.06 -33.95
C GLU A 410 21.78 34.33 -33.80
N PRO A 411 22.30 35.37 -33.13
CA PRO A 411 21.65 36.67 -33.07
C PRO A 411 21.47 37.26 -34.48
N LYS A 412 20.22 37.31 -34.96
CA LYS A 412 19.90 37.95 -36.24
C LYS A 412 19.58 39.43 -36.05
N LYS A 413 19.95 40.25 -37.06
CA LYS A 413 19.54 41.67 -37.10
C LYS A 413 18.00 41.76 -37.04
N PRO A 414 17.46 42.69 -36.24
CA PRO A 414 16.02 42.81 -36.09
C PRO A 414 15.40 43.25 -37.43
N ARG A 415 14.34 42.54 -37.85
CA ARG A 415 13.58 42.81 -39.08
C ARG A 415 12.32 43.59 -38.73
N GLY A 416 11.82 44.38 -39.69
CA GLY A 416 10.67 45.28 -39.50
C GLY A 416 11.03 46.73 -39.79
N TRP A 417 10.03 47.52 -40.19
CA TRP A 417 10.23 48.92 -40.58
C TRP A 417 10.70 49.77 -39.38
N GLU A 418 10.14 49.49 -38.21
CA GLU A 418 10.39 50.13 -36.93
C GLU A 418 11.73 49.69 -36.34
N ALA A 419 12.09 48.41 -36.46
CA ALA A 419 13.38 47.88 -36.02
C ALA A 419 14.56 48.50 -36.79
N LYS A 420 14.43 48.65 -38.12
CA LYS A 420 15.48 49.24 -38.97
C LYS A 420 15.71 50.73 -38.68
N ARG A 421 14.77 51.42 -38.04
CA ARG A 421 14.76 52.89 -37.82
C ARG A 421 14.90 53.30 -36.36
N GLN A 422 15.61 52.48 -35.58
CA GLN A 422 15.89 52.73 -34.16
C GLN A 422 17.07 53.66 -33.90
N GLY A 423 17.94 53.85 -34.89
CA GLY A 423 19.17 54.62 -34.77
C GLY A 423 18.96 56.15 -34.81
N PRO A 424 19.97 56.95 -34.41
CA PRO A 424 19.92 58.42 -34.41
C PRO A 424 19.61 59.04 -35.77
N LYS A 425 19.98 58.38 -36.88
CA LYS A 425 19.66 58.79 -38.25
C LYS A 425 18.16 59.03 -38.48
N TYR A 426 17.29 58.35 -37.74
CA TYR A 426 15.84 58.41 -37.90
C TYR A 426 15.14 59.09 -36.72
N LYS A 427 15.82 60.03 -36.03
CA LYS A 427 15.29 60.71 -34.84
C LYS A 427 13.91 61.36 -35.06
N HIS A 428 13.68 61.92 -36.24
CA HIS A 428 12.39 62.50 -36.64
C HIS A 428 11.24 61.48 -36.71
N LEU A 429 11.55 60.18 -36.84
CA LEU A 429 10.57 59.08 -36.87
C LEU A 429 10.42 58.35 -35.53
N TRP A 430 11.15 58.77 -34.48
CA TRP A 430 11.13 58.07 -33.18
C TRP A 430 9.76 58.08 -32.51
N LYS A 431 8.86 59.01 -32.87
CA LYS A 431 7.45 58.96 -32.44
C LYS A 431 6.72 57.68 -32.86
N TYR A 432 7.13 57.07 -33.98
CA TYR A 432 6.55 55.82 -34.48
C TYR A 432 7.39 54.59 -34.12
N THR A 433 8.68 54.75 -33.82
CA THR A 433 9.60 53.62 -33.66
C THR A 433 10.01 53.36 -32.21
N LYS A 434 9.98 54.34 -31.31
CA LYS A 434 10.33 54.19 -29.87
C LYS A 434 9.08 54.03 -29.02
N ARG A 435 9.24 53.41 -27.84
CA ARG A 435 8.17 53.21 -26.84
C ARG A 435 6.95 52.43 -27.39
N ILE A 436 7.17 51.55 -28.37
CA ILE A 436 6.14 50.64 -28.86
C ILE A 436 5.91 49.56 -27.81
N LYS A 437 4.68 49.46 -27.28
CA LYS A 437 4.31 48.51 -26.22
C LYS A 437 4.74 47.09 -26.60
N GLY A 438 5.60 46.50 -25.77
CA GLY A 438 6.09 45.12 -25.95
C GLY A 438 7.16 44.92 -27.03
N TYR A 439 7.61 45.99 -27.71
CA TYR A 439 8.56 45.92 -28.83
C TYR A 439 9.77 46.87 -28.68
N SER A 440 9.56 48.13 -28.28
CA SER A 440 10.63 49.09 -28.04
C SER A 440 10.36 49.97 -26.82
N ASN A 441 11.42 50.40 -26.14
CA ASN A 441 11.39 51.39 -25.07
C ASN A 441 12.07 52.70 -25.52
N ALA A 442 12.30 53.64 -24.58
CA ALA A 442 12.96 54.90 -24.89
C ALA A 442 14.42 54.72 -25.37
N LYS A 443 15.09 53.64 -24.95
CA LYS A 443 16.48 53.34 -25.29
C LYS A 443 16.63 52.54 -26.59
N GLY A 444 15.62 51.79 -27.01
CA GLY A 444 15.66 50.99 -28.24
C GLY A 444 14.72 49.79 -28.23
N LEU A 445 15.01 48.79 -29.06
CA LEU A 445 14.27 47.52 -29.04
C LEU A 445 14.43 46.85 -27.67
N VAL A 446 13.34 46.27 -27.17
CA VAL A 446 13.39 45.43 -25.98
C VAL A 446 14.07 44.12 -26.37
N ARG A 447 15.28 43.86 -25.86
CA ARG A 447 15.89 42.53 -25.99
C ARG A 447 15.03 41.56 -25.18
N ARG A 448 14.46 40.56 -25.84
CA ARG A 448 13.81 39.41 -25.19
C ARG A 448 14.82 38.31 -25.01
#